data_AF-A0A962F7Y6-F1
#
_entry.id   AF-A0A962F7Y6-F1
#
_cell.length_a   1.000
_cell.length_b   1.000
_cell.length_c   1.000
_cell.angle_alpha   90.00
_cell.angle_beta   90.00
_cell.angle_gamma   90.00
#
_symmetry.space_group_name_H-M   'P 1'
#
loop_
_entity.id
_entity.type
_entity.pdbx_description
1 polymer ?
#
loop_
_entity_poly.entity_id
_entity_poly.type
_entity_poly.pdbx_seq_one_letter_code
_entity_poly.pdbx_strand_id
1 'polypeptide(L)'
;MQLPVYCPKPSSPFARAIAAGSGIVGDPNRSHDGLILVYYEGNLYGAVNMQKYSERVLHAAERLATRYPTIACQYIPADQLKAIGTYDRGSKGFALSDPEALRAWCPDADILTGPAR
;
A
#
# COMPACT_ATOMS: atom_id res chain seq x y z
N MET A 1 -9.68 -10.26 7.24
CA MET A 1 -8.26 -10.59 6.94
C MET A 1 -7.49 -9.29 6.99
N GLN A 2 -6.43 -9.26 7.79
CA GLN A 2 -5.58 -8.09 7.95
C GLN A 2 -4.40 -8.17 6.99
N LEU A 3 -4.19 -7.11 6.22
CA LEU A 3 -3.08 -6.99 5.27
C LEU A 3 -2.14 -5.87 5.73
N PRO A 4 -0.85 -6.13 5.90
CA PRO A 4 0.11 -5.07 6.16
C PRO A 4 0.17 -4.10 4.96
N VAL A 5 0.22 -2.82 5.28
CA VAL A 5 0.37 -1.72 4.32
C VAL A 5 1.78 -1.18 4.45
N TYR A 6 2.42 -0.94 3.31
CA TYR A 6 3.80 -0.50 3.25
C TYR A 6 3.97 0.82 2.50
N CYS A 7 5.11 1.46 2.72
CA CYS A 7 5.75 2.33 1.73
C CYS A 7 7.17 1.84 1.45
N PRO A 8 7.79 2.20 0.32
CA PRO A 8 9.20 1.95 0.11
C PRO A 8 10.03 2.79 1.07
N LYS A 9 11.15 2.25 1.58
CA LYS A 9 12.12 3.09 2.31
C LYS A 9 12.68 4.17 1.38
N PRO A 10 13.02 5.39 1.87
CA PRO A 10 13.49 6.47 0.99
C PRO A 10 14.73 6.13 0.14
N SER A 11 15.66 5.32 0.67
CA SER A 11 16.85 4.85 -0.05
C SER A 11 16.60 3.65 -0.97
N SER A 12 15.39 3.09 -0.96
CA SER A 12 15.03 1.92 -1.75
C SER A 12 14.91 2.29 -3.23
N PRO A 13 15.40 1.45 -4.17
CA PRO A 13 15.14 1.65 -5.60
C PRO A 13 13.63 1.63 -5.91
N PHE A 14 12.83 0.96 -5.07
CA PHE A 14 11.38 0.87 -5.25
C PHE A 14 10.64 2.18 -4.96
N ALA A 15 11.27 3.13 -4.24
CA ALA A 15 10.73 4.48 -4.07
C ALA A 15 10.59 5.25 -5.39
N ARG A 16 11.35 4.85 -6.42
CA ARG A 16 11.28 5.43 -7.78
C ARG A 16 10.52 4.55 -8.76
N ALA A 17 10.52 3.23 -8.53
CA ALA A 17 9.87 2.28 -9.43
C ALA A 17 8.34 2.22 -9.24
N ILE A 18 7.86 2.43 -8.02
CA ILE A 18 6.44 2.52 -7.70
C ILE A 18 6.04 3.99 -7.71
N ALA A 19 4.93 4.31 -8.35
CA ALA A 19 4.42 5.68 -8.41
C ALA A 19 4.24 6.26 -7.01
N ALA A 20 4.72 7.49 -6.80
CA ALA A 20 4.64 8.16 -5.50
C ALA A 20 3.19 8.20 -4.98
N GLY A 21 3.03 7.98 -3.68
CA GLY A 21 1.72 7.91 -3.04
C GLY A 21 0.90 6.67 -3.34
N SER A 22 1.41 5.68 -4.09
CA SER A 22 0.67 4.43 -4.31
C SER A 22 0.31 3.76 -2.98
N GLY A 23 -0.90 3.21 -2.91
CA GLY A 23 -1.29 2.30 -1.83
C GLY A 23 -0.63 0.94 -2.07
N ILE A 24 0.16 0.44 -1.13
CA ILE A 24 0.91 -0.81 -1.27
C ILE A 24 0.51 -1.76 -0.13
N VAL A 25 0.05 -2.96 -0.48
CA VAL A 25 -0.28 -4.02 0.47
C VAL A 25 0.55 -5.26 0.21
N GLY A 26 0.95 -5.96 1.26
CA GLY A 26 1.66 -7.23 1.15
C GLY A 26 0.87 -8.40 1.70
N ASP A 27 1.24 -9.61 1.27
CA ASP A 27 0.76 -10.85 1.88
C ASP A 27 1.90 -11.45 2.73
N PRO A 28 1.82 -11.39 4.08
CA PRO A 28 2.87 -11.92 4.93
C PRO A 28 2.98 -13.45 4.82
N ASN A 29 1.91 -14.15 4.41
CA ASN A 29 1.89 -15.60 4.22
C ASN A 29 2.46 -16.03 2.86
N ARG A 30 2.73 -15.08 1.96
CA ARG A 30 3.43 -15.29 0.68
C ARG A 30 4.77 -14.59 0.67
N SER A 31 5.47 -14.71 1.80
CA SER A 31 6.87 -14.37 1.89
C SER A 31 7.72 -15.58 1.53
N HIS A 32 8.77 -15.37 0.74
CA HIS A 32 9.75 -16.39 0.38
C HIS A 32 11.12 -15.74 0.34
N ASP A 33 12.11 -16.34 1.02
CA ASP A 33 13.49 -15.86 1.04
C ASP A 33 13.66 -14.37 1.38
N GLY A 34 12.86 -13.87 2.33
CA GLY A 34 12.89 -12.46 2.75
C GLY A 34 12.22 -11.48 1.76
N LEU A 35 11.63 -11.98 0.68
CA LEU A 35 10.80 -11.21 -0.25
C LEU A 35 9.34 -11.22 0.21
N ILE A 36 8.65 -10.10 0.02
CA ILE A 36 7.22 -9.94 0.24
C ILE A 36 6.56 -9.74 -1.11
N LEU A 37 5.56 -10.58 -1.44
CA LEU A 37 4.68 -10.29 -2.57
C LEU A 37 3.80 -9.09 -2.20
N VAL A 38 3.93 -8.00 -2.97
CA VAL A 38 3.09 -6.82 -2.82
C VAL A 38 2.22 -6.59 -4.04
N TYR A 39 1.05 -6.02 -3.80
CA TYR A 39 0.19 -5.41 -4.80
C TYR A 39 0.12 -3.92 -4.53
N TYR A 40 -0.02 -3.12 -5.58
CA TYR A 40 -0.10 -1.67 -5.43
C TYR A 40 -1.07 -1.00 -6.41
N GLU A 41 -1.46 0.23 -6.08
CA GLU A 41 -2.29 1.11 -6.92
C GLU A 41 -1.83 2.56 -6.76
N GLY A 42 -1.49 3.22 -7.88
CA GLY A 42 -1.00 4.59 -7.91
C GLY A 42 -1.97 5.60 -8.56
N ASN A 43 -3.04 5.11 -9.16
CA ASN A 43 -3.99 5.87 -9.98
C ASN A 43 -3.33 6.65 -11.13
N LEU A 44 -2.39 6.02 -11.85
CA LEU A 44 -1.58 6.65 -12.89
C LEU A 44 -2.39 7.25 -14.06
N TYR A 45 -3.60 6.74 -14.29
CA TYR A 45 -4.48 7.19 -15.37
C TYR A 45 -5.62 8.10 -14.89
N GLY A 46 -5.62 8.53 -13.62
CA GLY A 46 -6.58 9.50 -13.10
C GLY A 46 -8.02 8.99 -13.00
N ALA A 47 -8.21 7.72 -12.66
CA ALA A 47 -9.53 7.15 -12.40
C ALA A 47 -10.21 7.89 -11.23
N VAL A 48 -11.46 8.29 -11.45
CA VAL A 48 -12.24 9.12 -10.51
C VAL A 48 -12.58 8.40 -9.21
N ASN A 49 -12.56 7.07 -9.20
CA ASN A 49 -12.87 6.22 -8.06
C ASN A 49 -11.62 5.81 -7.24
N MET A 50 -10.44 6.40 -7.53
CA MET A 50 -9.16 6.09 -6.87
C MET A 50 -8.39 7.36 -6.51
N GLN A 51 -9.10 8.41 -6.11
CA GLN A 51 -8.48 9.70 -5.78
C GLN A 51 -7.90 9.73 -4.37
N LYS A 52 -8.47 8.94 -3.44
CA LYS A 52 -8.02 8.87 -2.05
C LYS A 52 -6.92 7.82 -1.88
N TYR A 53 -6.07 8.03 -0.89
CA TYR A 53 -5.06 7.03 -0.53
C TYR A 53 -5.72 5.74 -0.01
N SER A 54 -6.76 5.87 0.81
CA SER A 54 -7.56 4.74 1.28
C SER A 54 -8.18 3.90 0.16
N GLU A 55 -8.67 4.53 -0.91
CA GLU A 55 -9.20 3.86 -2.11
C GLU A 55 -8.11 3.07 -2.84
N ARG A 56 -6.93 3.66 -3.03
CA ARG A 56 -5.77 2.97 -3.63
C ARG A 56 -5.38 1.73 -2.82
N VAL A 57 -5.35 1.82 -1.49
CA VAL A 57 -5.10 0.66 -0.61
C VAL A 57 -6.18 -0.41 -0.75
N LEU A 58 -7.46 -0.02 -0.79
CA LEU A 58 -8.58 -0.93 -1.01
C LEU A 58 -8.42 -1.71 -2.32
N HIS A 59 -8.14 -1.02 -3.43
CA HIS A 59 -7.99 -1.68 -4.72
C HIS A 59 -6.77 -2.61 -4.78
N ALA A 60 -5.64 -2.20 -4.19
CA ALA A 60 -4.48 -3.07 -4.04
C ALA A 60 -4.81 -4.33 -3.22
N ALA A 61 -5.57 -4.19 -2.13
CA ALA A 61 -6.04 -5.29 -1.30
C ALA A 61 -7.01 -6.24 -2.01
N GLU A 62 -7.93 -5.72 -2.82
CA GLU A 62 -8.85 -6.52 -3.64
C GLU A 62 -8.09 -7.34 -4.68
N ARG A 63 -7.10 -6.74 -5.35
CA ARG A 63 -6.23 -7.44 -6.31
C ARG A 63 -5.44 -8.56 -5.65
N LEU A 64 -4.83 -8.29 -4.50
CA LEU A 64 -4.08 -9.29 -3.74
C LEU A 64 -5.00 -10.47 -3.36
N ALA A 65 -6.18 -10.16 -2.83
CA ALA A 65 -7.13 -11.17 -2.36
C ALA A 65 -7.68 -12.07 -3.48
N THR A 66 -7.92 -11.49 -4.65
CA THR A 66 -8.43 -12.21 -5.82
C THR A 66 -7.32 -12.78 -6.71
N ARG A 67 -6.05 -12.49 -6.39
CA ARG A 67 -4.88 -12.76 -7.24
C ARG A 67 -5.10 -12.23 -8.66
N TYR A 68 -5.67 -11.03 -8.75
CA TYR A 68 -6.01 -10.42 -10.03
C TYR A 68 -4.74 -10.27 -10.89
N PRO A 69 -4.72 -10.77 -12.14
CA PRO A 69 -3.59 -10.59 -13.04
C PRO A 69 -3.34 -9.11 -13.31
N THR A 70 -2.19 -8.59 -12.90
CA THR A 70 -1.82 -7.18 -13.07
C THR A 70 -0.31 -7.04 -13.15
N ILE A 71 0.15 -5.98 -13.82
CA ILE A 71 1.54 -5.54 -13.75
C ILE A 71 1.85 -4.84 -12.42
N ALA A 72 0.83 -4.38 -11.69
CA ALA A 72 0.95 -3.68 -10.42
C ALA A 72 1.11 -4.66 -9.23
N CYS A 73 1.97 -5.65 -9.38
CA CYS A 73 2.39 -6.58 -8.32
C CYS A 73 3.84 -7.04 -8.53
N GLN A 74 4.58 -7.25 -7.46
CA GLN A 74 5.94 -7.79 -7.53
C GLN A 74 6.43 -8.30 -6.16
N TYR A 75 7.51 -9.07 -6.16
CA TYR A 75 8.24 -9.43 -4.94
C TYR A 75 9.26 -8.33 -4.60
N ILE A 76 9.25 -7.86 -3.35
CA ILE A 76 10.17 -6.84 -2.84
C ILE A 76 10.85 -7.35 -1.57
N PRO A 77 12.18 -7.20 -1.41
CA PRO A 77 12.84 -7.52 -0.16
C PRO A 77 12.23 -6.76 1.02
N ALA A 78 11.95 -7.45 2.13
CA ALA A 78 11.29 -6.87 3.30
C ALA A 78 12.08 -5.69 3.88
N ASP A 79 13.41 -5.72 3.77
CA ASP A 79 14.30 -4.64 4.21
C ASP A 79 14.23 -3.38 3.32
N GLN A 80 13.59 -3.45 2.16
CA GLN A 80 13.33 -2.31 1.27
C GLN A 80 11.96 -1.64 1.52
N LEU A 81 11.13 -2.26 2.37
CA LEU A 81 9.80 -1.78 2.73
C LEU A 81 9.77 -1.27 4.17
N LYS A 82 8.87 -0.34 4.44
CA LYS A 82 8.52 0.14 5.76
C LYS A 82 7.04 -0.10 5.97
N ALA A 83 6.68 -0.87 7.00
CA ALA A 83 5.28 -1.04 7.38
C ALA A 83 4.77 0.27 7.97
N ILE A 84 3.62 0.73 7.47
CA ILE A 84 2.99 2.00 7.89
C ILE A 84 1.59 1.80 8.48
N GLY A 85 1.03 0.62 8.37
CA GLY A 85 -0.26 0.30 8.96
C GLY A 85 -0.77 -1.06 8.54
N THR A 86 -2.04 -1.28 8.83
CA THR A 86 -2.76 -2.50 8.51
C THR A 86 -4.12 -2.16 7.91
N TYR A 87 -4.46 -2.82 6.81
CA TYR A 87 -5.78 -2.76 6.20
C TYR A 87 -6.60 -3.99 6.58
N ASP A 88 -7.77 -3.79 7.19
CA ASP A 88 -8.71 -4.87 7.46
C ASP A 88 -9.73 -4.98 6.32
N ARG A 89 -9.68 -6.07 5.56
CA ARG A 89 -10.58 -6.30 4.42
C ARG A 89 -12.06 -6.47 4.81
N GLY A 90 -12.34 -6.91 6.04
CA GLY A 90 -13.70 -7.16 6.51
C GLY A 90 -14.42 -5.87 6.86
N SER A 91 -13.78 -5.00 7.64
CA SER A 91 -14.31 -3.67 7.97
C SER A 91 -14.02 -2.61 6.91
N LYS A 92 -13.15 -2.92 5.94
CA LYS A 92 -12.56 -1.96 4.99
C LYS A 92 -11.84 -0.80 5.69
N GLY A 93 -11.42 -1.01 6.94
CA GLY A 93 -10.76 -0.02 7.77
C GLY A 93 -9.24 -0.02 7.61
N PHE A 94 -8.64 1.16 7.76
CA PHE A 94 -7.19 1.34 7.80
C PHE A 94 -6.76 1.72 9.21
N ALA A 95 -5.87 0.93 9.81
CA ALA A 95 -5.21 1.25 11.07
C ALA A 95 -3.79 1.75 10.79
N LEU A 96 -3.59 3.06 10.89
CA LEU A 96 -2.29 3.71 10.68
C LEU A 96 -1.39 3.56 11.90
N SER A 97 -0.15 3.09 11.69
CA SER A 97 0.85 2.91 12.74
C SER A 97 2.08 3.80 12.58
N ASP A 98 2.38 4.29 11.37
CA ASP A 98 3.49 5.20 11.11
C ASP A 98 3.05 6.39 10.23
N PRO A 99 2.45 7.44 10.84
CA PRO A 99 1.97 8.61 10.11
C PRO A 99 3.09 9.44 9.48
N GLU A 100 4.30 9.42 10.05
CA GLU A 100 5.44 10.18 9.51
C GLU A 100 5.94 9.55 8.21
N ALA A 101 6.12 8.22 8.20
CA ALA A 101 6.51 7.50 6.99
C ALA A 101 5.45 7.64 5.89
N LEU A 102 4.15 7.60 6.24
CA LEU A 102 3.09 7.86 5.28
C LEU A 102 3.13 9.30 4.75
N ARG A 103 3.29 10.30 5.61
CA ARG A 103 3.35 11.72 5.18
C ARG A 103 4.52 11.98 4.24
N ALA A 104 5.65 11.30 4.44
CA ALA A 104 6.78 11.37 3.51
C ALA A 104 6.49 10.71 2.15
N TRP A 105 5.66 9.66 2.12
CA TRP A 105 5.32 8.91 0.90
C TRP A 105 4.12 9.50 0.13
N CYS A 106 3.11 9.97 0.84
CA CYS A 106 1.85 10.51 0.34
C CYS A 106 1.37 11.63 1.29
N PRO A 107 1.87 12.87 1.13
CA PRO A 107 1.59 13.96 2.07
C PRO A 107 0.11 14.37 2.12
N ASP A 108 -0.63 14.08 1.06
CA ASP A 108 -2.05 14.36 0.85
C ASP A 108 -2.97 13.17 1.19
N ALA A 109 -2.44 12.11 1.82
CA ALA A 109 -3.24 10.94 2.17
C ALA A 109 -4.38 11.30 3.12
N ASP A 110 -5.61 10.96 2.73
CA ASP A 110 -6.85 11.23 3.47
C ASP A 110 -6.86 10.61 4.88
N ILE A 111 -6.11 9.53 5.08
CA ILE A 111 -5.99 8.85 6.37
C ILE A 111 -5.08 9.59 7.37
N LEU A 112 -4.29 10.59 6.94
CA LEU A 112 -3.43 11.39 7.84
C LEU A 112 -4.22 12.39 8.68
N THR A 113 -5.39 12.82 8.20
CA THR A 113 -6.24 13.82 8.88
C THR A 113 -7.24 13.20 9.86
N GLY A 114 -7.21 11.87 10.02
CA GLY A 114 -8.24 11.13 10.76
C GLY A 114 -9.58 11.12 10.02
N PRO A 115 -10.58 10.36 10.51
CA PRO A 115 -11.92 10.48 9.97
C PRO A 115 -12.41 11.92 10.23
N ALA A 116 -12.95 12.58 9.20
CA ALA A 116 -13.78 13.76 9.41
C ALA A 116 -14.86 13.37 10.43
N ARG A 117 -14.83 14.01 11.60
CA ARG A 117 -15.89 13.87 12.61
C ARG A 117 -17.17 14.50 12.11
#